data_AF-A0A7S1W424-F1
#
_entry.id   AF-A0A7S1W424-F1
#
_cell.length_a   1.000
_cell.length_b   1.000
_cell.length_c   1.000
_cell.angle_alpha   90.00
_cell.angle_beta   90.00
_cell.angle_gamma   90.00
#
_symmetry.space_group_name_H-M   'P 1'
#
loop_
_entity.id
_entity.type
_entity.pdbx_description
1 polymer ?
#
loop_
_entity_poly.entity_id
_entity_poly.type
_entity_poly.pdbx_seq_one_letter_code
_entity_poly.pdbx_strand_id
1 'polypeptide(L)'
;GAGPARGERPWLWPAGLEHLVLRAEGLLDERGRVSKLALLPVAHCILSLAPRRCVVVLAERKSPKERGASLGKHVHGLRRELGRFGYLVASVSAAVEAGGAPAGPQVIVGRNEAIRGLDLEGVDAVVIVGELATSREYMHAAGRTSRWGAGRGAPGGGAVVSVVEPRMAGTLRRW
;
A
#
# COMPACT_ATOMS: atom_id res chain seq x y z
N GLY A 1 -1.41 6.08 -32.73
CA GLY A 1 -1.51 5.35 -31.46
C GLY A 1 -0.20 5.48 -30.72
N ALA A 2 -0.17 6.27 -29.65
CA ALA A 2 1.02 6.37 -28.80
C ALA A 2 0.95 5.27 -27.75
N GLY A 3 1.80 4.25 -27.87
CA GLY A 3 2.01 3.29 -26.79
C GLY A 3 2.65 3.97 -25.58
N PRO A 4 2.44 3.46 -24.36
CA PRO A 4 3.05 4.04 -23.17
C PRO A 4 4.57 3.95 -23.29
N ALA A 5 5.24 5.12 -23.16
CA ALA A 5 6.68 5.20 -23.11
C ALA A 5 7.20 4.27 -22.01
N ARG A 6 8.09 3.34 -22.38
CA ARG A 6 8.80 2.47 -21.44
C ARG A 6 9.51 3.37 -20.43
N GLY A 7 8.95 3.42 -19.22
CA GLY A 7 9.41 4.32 -18.17
C GLY A 7 10.85 4.01 -17.79
N GLU A 8 11.68 5.04 -17.79
CA GLU A 8 12.95 5.04 -17.05
C GLU A 8 12.65 4.53 -15.64
N ARG A 9 13.26 3.41 -15.26
CA ARG A 9 13.20 2.93 -13.88
C ARG A 9 14.00 3.91 -13.04
N PRO A 10 13.40 4.59 -12.06
CA PRO A 10 14.17 5.39 -11.13
C PRO A 10 15.17 4.50 -10.41
N TRP A 11 16.42 4.96 -10.33
CA TRP A 11 17.56 4.16 -9.87
C TRP A 11 17.44 3.68 -8.42
N LEU A 12 16.50 4.22 -7.64
CA LEU A 12 16.29 3.89 -6.23
C LEU A 12 15.20 2.84 -5.98
N TRP A 13 14.50 2.34 -6.99
CA TRP A 13 13.43 1.36 -6.77
C TRP A 13 14.01 -0.04 -6.48
N PRO A 14 13.49 -0.78 -5.47
CA PRO A 14 13.96 -2.12 -5.19
C PRO A 14 13.91 -3.00 -6.44
N ALA A 15 15.04 -3.60 -6.80
CA ALA A 15 15.09 -4.50 -7.94
C ALA A 15 14.17 -5.71 -7.73
N GLY A 16 13.58 -6.21 -8.82
CA GLY A 16 12.72 -7.40 -8.79
C GLY A 16 11.25 -7.14 -8.42
N LEU A 17 10.88 -5.89 -8.11
CA LEU A 17 9.48 -5.49 -7.88
C LEU A 17 8.89 -4.82 -9.13
N GLU A 18 7.59 -5.04 -9.35
CA GLU A 18 6.81 -4.22 -10.27
C GLU A 18 6.33 -2.96 -9.54
N HIS A 19 6.60 -1.80 -10.10
CA HIS A 19 6.26 -0.52 -9.49
C HIS A 19 5.35 0.28 -10.39
N LEU A 20 4.19 0.65 -9.87
CA LEU A 20 3.16 1.41 -10.56
C LEU A 20 2.84 2.70 -9.80
N VAL A 21 2.56 3.77 -10.52
CA VAL A 21 2.13 5.05 -9.95
C VAL A 21 0.78 5.41 -10.52
N LEU A 22 -0.25 5.39 -9.68
CA LEU A 22 -1.59 5.83 -10.00
C LEU A 22 -1.79 7.26 -9.47
N ARG A 23 -2.08 8.19 -10.38
CA ARG A 23 -2.39 9.57 -10.01
C ARG A 23 -3.86 9.69 -9.67
N ALA A 24 -4.17 10.29 -8.53
CA ALA A 24 -5.54 10.61 -8.14
C ALA A 24 -5.58 11.94 -7.38
N GLU A 25 -6.67 12.68 -7.54
CA GLU A 25 -6.92 13.95 -6.86
C GLU A 25 -7.80 13.75 -5.63
N GLY A 26 -7.73 14.68 -4.68
CA GLY A 26 -8.54 14.62 -3.46
C GLY A 26 -8.21 13.42 -2.57
N LEU A 27 -6.97 12.94 -2.64
CA LEU A 27 -6.51 11.82 -1.81
C LEU A 27 -6.34 12.24 -0.36
N LEU A 28 -5.97 13.49 -0.12
CA LEU A 28 -5.83 14.07 1.20
C LEU A 28 -6.99 15.03 1.49
N ASP A 29 -7.47 15.04 2.74
CA ASP A 29 -8.41 16.05 3.23
C ASP A 29 -7.71 17.37 3.55
N GLU A 30 -8.47 18.40 3.90
CA GLU A 30 -7.96 19.73 4.30
C GLU A 30 -6.90 19.69 5.43
N ARG A 31 -6.82 18.59 6.17
CA ARG A 31 -5.87 18.38 7.28
C ARG A 31 -4.66 17.53 6.87
N GLY A 32 -4.55 17.16 5.59
CA GLY A 32 -3.48 16.33 5.05
C GLY A 32 -3.61 14.84 5.43
N ARG A 33 -4.83 14.36 5.75
CA ARG A 33 -5.10 12.96 6.07
C ARG A 33 -5.72 12.25 4.88
N VAL A 34 -5.50 10.94 4.73
CA VAL A 34 -6.11 10.18 3.64
C VAL A 34 -7.64 10.26 3.73
N SER A 35 -8.23 10.81 2.67
CA SER A 35 -9.67 11.01 2.49
C SER A 35 -10.39 9.68 2.30
N LYS A 36 -11.69 9.63 2.61
CA LYS A 36 -12.53 8.46 2.29
C LYS A 36 -12.66 8.26 0.77
N LEU A 37 -12.55 9.34 -0.02
CA LEU A 37 -12.60 9.27 -1.48
C LEU A 37 -11.42 8.49 -2.06
N ALA A 38 -10.27 8.49 -1.37
CA ALA A 38 -9.10 7.70 -1.77
C ALA A 38 -9.36 6.18 -1.72
N LEU A 39 -10.37 5.71 -0.98
CA LEU A 39 -10.60 4.28 -0.82
C LEU A 39 -11.11 3.61 -2.09
N LEU A 40 -11.82 4.34 -2.96
CA LEU A 40 -12.34 3.80 -4.21
C LEU A 40 -11.22 3.44 -5.22
N PRO A 41 -10.28 4.34 -5.58
CA PRO A 41 -9.17 3.97 -6.45
C PRO A 41 -8.26 2.91 -5.82
N VAL A 42 -8.12 2.89 -4.49
CA VAL A 42 -7.38 1.85 -3.77
C VAL A 42 -8.06 0.49 -3.93
N ALA A 43 -9.38 0.41 -3.72
CA ALA A 43 -10.12 -0.83 -3.91
C ALA A 43 -10.05 -1.32 -5.36
N HIS A 44 -10.22 -0.42 -6.34
CA HIS A 44 -10.10 -0.78 -7.76
C HIS A 44 -8.71 -1.30 -8.11
N CYS A 45 -7.66 -0.67 -7.56
CA CYS A 45 -6.28 -1.13 -7.70
C CYS A 45 -6.09 -2.55 -7.14
N ILE A 46 -6.59 -2.81 -5.93
CA ILE A 46 -6.49 -4.13 -5.29
C ILE A 46 -7.24 -5.18 -6.13
N LEU A 47 -8.45 -4.89 -6.59
CA LEU A 47 -9.21 -5.82 -7.42
C LEU A 47 -8.54 -6.10 -8.77
N SER A 48 -7.91 -5.09 -9.36
CA SER A 48 -7.19 -5.24 -10.64
C SER A 48 -5.92 -6.09 -10.50
N LEU A 49 -5.20 -5.95 -9.38
CA LEU A 49 -4.03 -6.76 -9.07
C LEU A 49 -4.38 -8.17 -8.59
N ALA A 50 -5.59 -8.36 -8.05
CA ALA A 50 -6.07 -9.57 -7.41
C ALA A 50 -5.05 -10.24 -6.44
N PRO A 51 -4.39 -9.48 -5.54
CA PRO A 51 -3.37 -10.03 -4.67
C PRO A 51 -3.98 -11.00 -3.67
N ARG A 52 -3.24 -12.03 -3.27
CA ARG A 52 -3.66 -12.91 -2.17
C ARG A 52 -3.45 -12.20 -0.84
N ARG A 53 -2.41 -11.37 -0.68
CA ARG A 53 -2.18 -10.62 0.55
C ARG A 53 -1.60 -9.24 0.25
N CYS A 54 -2.42 -8.23 0.48
CA CYS A 54 -2.07 -6.84 0.22
C CYS A 54 -1.86 -6.05 1.51
N VAL A 55 -0.84 -5.20 1.56
CA VAL A 55 -0.67 -4.18 2.59
C VAL A 55 -1.03 -2.82 2.01
N VAL A 56 -2.01 -2.14 2.61
CA VAL A 56 -2.35 -0.75 2.31
C VAL A 56 -1.65 0.16 3.33
N VAL A 57 -0.75 1.01 2.85
CA VAL A 57 0.01 1.96 3.65
C VAL A 57 -0.59 3.35 3.50
N LEU A 58 -1.18 3.88 4.57
CA LEU A 58 -1.64 5.25 4.63
C LEU A 58 -0.44 6.17 4.94
N ALA A 59 0.01 6.89 3.92
CA ALA A 59 1.10 7.85 3.98
C ALA A 59 0.50 9.26 4.17
N GLU A 60 0.56 9.74 5.41
CA GLU A 60 0.06 11.05 5.83
C GLU A 60 1.28 11.76 6.43
N ARG A 61 1.80 12.84 5.82
CA ARG A 61 2.98 13.64 6.28
C ARG A 61 2.69 14.42 7.59
N LYS A 62 2.19 13.72 8.58
CA LYS A 62 1.66 14.23 9.84
C LYS A 62 2.09 13.32 10.97
N SER A 63 2.30 13.88 12.15
CA SER A 63 2.62 13.09 13.34
C SER A 63 1.40 12.26 13.78
N PRO A 64 1.60 11.18 14.55
CA PRO A 64 0.48 10.42 15.13
C PRO A 64 -0.54 11.28 15.90
N LYS A 65 -0.06 12.32 16.60
CA LYS A 65 -0.90 13.27 17.37
C LYS A 65 -1.84 14.08 16.47
N GLU A 66 -1.39 14.48 15.28
CA GLU A 66 -2.18 15.29 14.33
C GLU A 66 -3.20 14.45 13.54
N ARG A 67 -2.90 13.17 13.30
CA ARG A 67 -3.72 12.29 12.44
C ARG A 67 -4.95 11.72 13.14
N GLY A 68 -4.92 11.63 14.47
CA GLY A 68 -5.87 10.87 15.26
C GLY A 68 -5.55 9.37 15.25
N ALA A 69 -5.99 8.65 16.29
CA ALA A 69 -5.56 7.28 16.53
C ALA A 69 -6.22 6.23 15.62
N SER A 70 -7.44 6.47 15.13
CA SER A 70 -8.25 5.40 14.54
C SER A 70 -8.07 5.24 13.03
N LEU A 71 -7.74 4.01 12.62
CA LEU A 71 -7.80 3.51 11.24
C LEU A 71 -9.20 2.99 10.87
N GLY A 72 -10.15 2.99 11.82
CA GLY A 72 -11.44 2.31 11.68
C GLY A 72 -12.23 2.78 10.47
N LYS A 73 -12.18 4.08 10.13
CA LYS A 73 -12.88 4.62 8.95
C LYS A 73 -12.34 4.06 7.63
N HIS A 74 -11.03 3.84 7.53
CA HIS A 74 -10.38 3.31 6.32
C HIS A 74 -10.58 1.81 6.21
N VAL A 75 -10.42 1.08 7.33
CA VAL A 75 -10.69 -0.36 7.41
C VAL A 75 -12.15 -0.66 7.05
N HIS A 76 -13.10 0.07 7.65
CA HIS A 76 -14.53 -0.13 7.37
C HIS A 76 -14.88 0.21 5.91
N GLY A 77 -14.35 1.31 5.37
CA GLY A 77 -14.58 1.68 3.98
C GLY A 77 -14.05 0.63 3.01
N LEU A 78 -12.80 0.19 3.16
CA LEU A 78 -12.23 -0.86 2.31
C LEU A 78 -12.94 -2.20 2.49
N ARG A 79 -13.37 -2.55 3.71
CA ARG A 79 -14.15 -3.76 3.96
C ARG A 79 -15.47 -3.74 3.18
N ARG A 80 -16.15 -2.59 3.13
CA ARG A 80 -17.38 -2.46 2.34
C ARG A 80 -17.13 -2.65 0.84
N GLU A 81 -16.04 -2.08 0.31
CA GLU A 81 -15.74 -2.18 -1.12
C GLU A 81 -15.23 -3.57 -1.53
N LEU A 82 -14.37 -4.18 -0.72
CA LEU A 82 -13.62 -5.40 -1.04
C LEU A 82 -14.25 -6.68 -0.47
N GLY A 83 -15.03 -6.58 0.61
CA GLY A 83 -15.62 -7.75 1.29
C GLY A 83 -16.57 -8.54 0.39
N ARG A 84 -17.30 -7.86 -0.50
CA ARG A 84 -18.16 -8.51 -1.51
C ARG A 84 -17.39 -9.34 -2.55
N PHE A 85 -16.07 -9.17 -2.63
CA PHE A 85 -15.16 -9.94 -3.48
C PHE A 85 -14.35 -10.96 -2.69
N GLY A 86 -14.72 -11.22 -1.43
CA GLY A 86 -14.09 -12.24 -0.58
C GLY A 86 -12.83 -11.79 0.17
N TYR A 87 -12.45 -10.51 0.08
CA TYR A 87 -11.29 -9.99 0.82
C TYR A 87 -11.60 -9.78 2.30
N LEU A 88 -10.71 -10.29 3.16
CA LEU A 88 -10.69 -9.98 4.58
C LEU A 88 -9.90 -8.69 4.81
N VAL A 89 -10.54 -7.66 5.35
CA VAL A 89 -9.89 -6.36 5.62
C VAL A 89 -9.73 -6.14 7.13
N ALA A 90 -8.48 -5.94 7.56
CA ALA A 90 -8.10 -5.73 8.96
C ALA A 90 -7.12 -4.57 9.12
N SER A 91 -7.04 -4.00 10.32
CA SER A 91 -5.90 -3.14 10.67
C SER A 91 -4.65 -3.99 10.87
N VAL A 92 -3.48 -3.36 10.81
CA VAL A 92 -2.21 -4.02 11.11
C VAL A 92 -2.17 -4.60 12.53
N SER A 93 -2.72 -3.91 13.53
CA SER A 93 -2.80 -4.41 14.91
C SER A 93 -3.60 -5.71 15.00
N ALA A 94 -4.80 -5.73 14.40
CA ALA A 94 -5.66 -6.91 14.39
C ALA A 94 -5.04 -8.08 13.61
N ALA A 95 -4.30 -7.79 12.52
CA ALA A 95 -3.61 -8.81 11.75
C ALA A 95 -2.46 -9.47 12.55
N VAL A 96 -1.76 -8.70 13.38
CA VAL A 96 -0.70 -9.23 14.27
C VAL A 96 -1.31 -10.06 15.40
N GLU A 97 -2.38 -9.57 16.04
CA GLU A 97 -3.06 -10.26 17.13
C GLU A 97 -3.66 -11.62 16.70
N ALA A 98 -4.11 -11.74 15.46
CA ALA A 98 -4.65 -12.98 14.92
C ALA A 98 -3.60 -14.09 14.71
N GLY A 99 -2.30 -13.78 14.76
CA GLY A 99 -1.22 -14.78 14.83
C GLY A 99 -1.06 -15.70 13.61
N GLY A 100 -1.65 -15.38 12.46
CA GLY A 100 -1.57 -16.23 11.27
C GLY A 100 -2.12 -15.59 10.00
N ALA A 101 -1.79 -16.15 8.84
CA ALA A 101 -2.42 -15.78 7.58
C ALA A 101 -3.81 -16.43 7.50
N PRO A 102 -4.89 -15.66 7.26
CA PRO A 102 -6.22 -16.25 7.17
C PRO A 102 -6.35 -17.11 5.90
N ALA A 103 -7.31 -18.05 5.93
CA ALA A 103 -7.70 -18.82 4.76
C ALA A 103 -8.51 -17.94 3.79
N GLY A 104 -7.81 -17.16 2.95
CA GLY A 104 -8.43 -16.31 1.93
C GLY A 104 -7.61 -15.08 1.57
N PRO A 105 -8.05 -14.30 0.57
CA PRO A 105 -7.39 -13.06 0.21
C PRO A 105 -7.54 -12.02 1.33
N GLN A 106 -6.46 -11.33 1.66
CA GLN A 106 -6.40 -10.42 2.81
C GLN A 106 -5.86 -9.03 2.42
N VAL A 107 -6.45 -7.98 3.01
CA VAL A 107 -5.93 -6.61 2.99
C VAL A 107 -5.65 -6.13 4.41
N ILE A 108 -4.41 -5.75 4.66
CA ILE A 108 -3.95 -5.22 5.95
C ILE A 108 -3.73 -3.72 5.80
N VAL A 109 -4.44 -2.92 6.59
CA VAL A 109 -4.35 -1.46 6.55
C VAL A 109 -3.50 -0.97 7.71
N GLY A 110 -2.47 -0.19 7.40
CA GLY A 110 -1.59 0.39 8.40
C GLY A 110 -1.05 1.75 7.99
N ARG A 111 -0.44 2.45 8.94
CA ARG A 111 0.39 3.62 8.66
C ARG A 111 1.85 3.21 8.56
N ASN A 112 2.65 4.07 7.94
CA ASN A 112 4.07 3.81 7.73
C ASN A 112 4.81 3.41 9.02
N GLU A 113 4.53 4.05 10.16
CA GLU A 113 5.16 3.69 11.43
C GLU A 113 4.69 2.34 11.99
N ALA A 114 3.42 1.99 11.79
CA ALA A 114 2.82 0.80 12.39
C ALA A 114 3.19 -0.48 11.62
N ILE A 115 3.59 -0.37 10.35
CA ILE A 115 4.04 -1.50 9.54
C ILE A 115 5.55 -1.77 9.65
N ARG A 116 6.30 -0.89 10.30
CA ARG A 116 7.75 -1.06 10.48
C ARG A 116 8.03 -2.14 11.50
N GLY A 117 9.03 -2.98 11.21
CA GLY A 117 9.45 -4.07 12.09
C GLY A 117 8.52 -5.27 12.12
N LEU A 118 7.33 -5.18 11.50
CA LEU A 118 6.42 -6.32 11.40
C LEU A 118 6.83 -7.26 10.29
N ASP A 119 6.83 -8.55 10.60
CA ASP A 119 7.01 -9.61 9.63
C ASP A 119 5.64 -10.10 9.15
N LEU A 120 5.23 -9.57 8.00
CA LEU A 120 3.99 -9.97 7.33
C LEU A 120 4.37 -10.92 6.20
N GLU A 121 4.29 -12.22 6.47
CA GLU A 121 4.65 -13.24 5.49
C GLU A 121 3.66 -13.27 4.31
N GLY A 122 4.17 -13.54 3.11
CA GLY A 122 3.34 -13.82 1.93
C GLY A 122 2.64 -12.60 1.33
N VAL A 123 3.08 -11.39 1.66
CA VAL A 123 2.58 -10.15 1.04
C VAL A 123 3.07 -10.08 -0.42
N ASP A 124 2.14 -10.16 -1.36
CA ASP A 124 2.40 -10.13 -2.80
C ASP A 124 2.08 -8.76 -3.44
N ALA A 125 1.42 -7.87 -2.70
CA ALA A 125 1.25 -6.48 -3.12
C ALA A 125 1.33 -5.47 -1.96
N VAL A 126 1.86 -4.29 -2.25
CA VAL A 126 1.80 -3.11 -1.37
C VAL A 126 1.12 -1.97 -2.12
N VAL A 127 0.10 -1.36 -1.51
CA VAL A 127 -0.53 -0.15 -2.03
C VAL A 127 -0.23 1.01 -1.08
N ILE A 128 0.54 1.98 -1.54
CA ILE A 128 0.87 3.19 -0.77
C ILE A 128 -0.09 4.30 -1.17
N VAL A 129 -0.74 4.94 -0.20
CA VAL A 129 -1.79 5.93 -0.44
C VAL A 129 -1.45 7.24 0.25
N GLY A 130 -1.41 8.34 -0.52
CA GLY A 130 -1.22 9.68 0.02
C GLY A 130 0.17 10.27 -0.28
N GLU A 131 0.81 10.86 0.71
CA GLU A 131 2.06 11.61 0.55
C GLU A 131 3.17 11.06 1.45
N LEU A 132 4.28 10.65 0.82
CA LEU A 132 5.48 10.17 1.51
C LEU A 132 6.42 11.34 1.76
N ALA A 133 7.05 11.38 2.93
CA ALA A 133 8.00 12.43 3.27
C ALA A 133 9.38 12.22 2.63
N THR A 134 9.82 10.96 2.46
CA THR A 134 11.16 10.63 1.97
C THR A 134 11.20 9.34 1.14
N SER A 135 12.22 9.18 0.30
CA SER A 135 12.49 7.92 -0.41
C SER A 135 12.72 6.74 0.53
N ARG A 136 13.26 6.99 1.73
CA ARG A 136 13.41 5.97 2.77
C ARG A 136 12.06 5.41 3.22
N GLU A 137 11.04 6.26 3.35
CA GLU A 137 9.68 5.79 3.66
C GLU A 137 9.11 4.90 2.57
N TYR A 138 9.30 5.30 1.31
CA TYR A 138 8.93 4.49 0.16
C TYR A 138 9.58 3.11 0.22
N MET A 139 10.90 3.06 0.42
CA MET A 139 11.67 1.81 0.48
C MET A 139 11.19 0.90 1.62
N HIS A 140 10.87 1.46 2.78
CA HIS A 140 10.34 0.69 3.90
C HIS A 140 8.97 0.06 3.61
N ALA A 141 8.08 0.82 2.97
CA ALA A 141 6.76 0.36 2.57
C ALA A 141 6.86 -0.68 1.43
N ALA A 142 7.60 -0.37 0.36
CA ALA A 142 7.82 -1.26 -0.78
C ALA A 142 8.46 -2.60 -0.36
N GLY A 143 9.43 -2.57 0.57
CA GLY A 143 10.08 -3.77 1.10
C GLY A 143 9.20 -4.66 2.01
N ARG A 144 7.88 -4.41 2.08
CA ARG A 144 6.91 -5.31 2.71
C ARG A 144 6.48 -6.44 1.77
N THR A 145 6.67 -6.34 0.46
CA THR A 145 6.38 -7.42 -0.49
C THR A 145 7.65 -8.14 -0.97
N SER A 146 7.48 -9.28 -1.65
CA SER A 146 8.54 -10.10 -2.26
C SER A 146 9.66 -10.50 -1.30
N ARG A 147 9.31 -10.68 -0.03
CA ARG A 147 10.24 -11.24 0.95
C ARG A 147 10.53 -12.69 0.60
N TRP A 148 11.77 -13.11 0.83
CA TRP A 148 12.14 -14.52 0.77
C TRP A 148 11.35 -15.28 1.84
N GLY A 149 10.46 -16.17 1.40
CA GLY A 149 9.81 -17.12 2.29
C GLY A 149 10.74 -18.29 2.57
N ALA A 150 10.69 -18.84 3.79
CA ALA A 150 11.41 -20.06 4.12
C ALA A 150 11.01 -21.19 3.16
N GLY A 151 11.98 -21.82 2.51
CA GLY A 151 11.75 -22.90 1.54
C GLY A 151 11.41 -22.45 0.11
N ARG A 152 11.41 -21.14 -0.22
CA ARG A 152 11.31 -20.67 -1.61
C ARG A 152 12.70 -20.43 -2.20
N GLY A 153 12.99 -21.06 -3.34
CA GLY A 153 14.27 -20.90 -4.06
C GLY A 153 14.45 -19.56 -4.80
N ALA A 154 13.44 -18.69 -4.79
CA ALA A 154 13.48 -17.35 -5.36
C ALA A 154 12.45 -16.44 -4.65
N PRO A 155 12.65 -15.11 -4.62
CA PRO A 155 11.62 -14.18 -4.19
C PRO A 155 10.40 -14.32 -5.12
N GLY A 156 9.20 -14.44 -4.54
CA GLY A 156 7.97 -14.32 -5.32
C GLY A 156 7.90 -12.92 -5.90
N GLY A 157 7.51 -12.76 -7.17
CA GLY A 157 7.24 -11.44 -7.73
C GLY A 157 6.20 -10.70 -6.89
N GLY A 158 6.34 -9.38 -6.79
CA GLY A 158 5.42 -8.56 -6.03
C GLY A 158 5.28 -7.18 -6.63
N ALA A 159 4.12 -6.58 -6.36
CA ALA A 159 3.74 -5.29 -6.92
C ALA A 159 3.71 -4.22 -5.82
N VAL A 160 4.15 -3.01 -6.18
CA VAL A 160 4.01 -1.81 -5.37
C VAL A 160 3.26 -0.77 -6.18
N VAL A 161 2.08 -0.37 -5.70
CA VAL A 161 1.29 0.68 -6.34
C VAL A 161 1.23 1.90 -5.45
N SER A 162 1.70 3.02 -5.95
CA SER A 162 1.60 4.31 -5.27
C SER A 162 0.40 5.08 -5.81
N VAL A 163 -0.67 5.16 -5.03
CA VAL A 163 -1.86 5.98 -5.28
C VAL A 163 -1.63 7.35 -4.64
N VAL A 164 -1.21 8.32 -5.45
CA VAL A 164 -0.67 9.59 -4.96
C VAL A 164 -1.17 10.78 -5.76
N GLU A 165 -1.09 11.97 -5.17
CA GLU A 165 -1.44 13.21 -5.87
C GLU A 165 -0.40 13.55 -6.96
N PRO A 166 -0.76 14.34 -8.00
CA PRO A 166 0.13 14.66 -9.11
C PRO A 166 1.50 15.20 -8.68
N ARG A 167 1.54 16.04 -7.64
CA ARG A 167 2.78 16.57 -7.06
C ARG A 167 3.69 15.46 -6.53
N MET A 168 3.14 14.52 -5.77
CA MET A 168 3.88 13.40 -5.20
C MET A 168 4.32 12.42 -6.29
N ALA A 169 3.53 12.21 -7.34
CA ALA A 169 3.94 11.40 -8.49
C ALA A 169 5.20 11.97 -9.17
N GLY A 170 5.32 13.29 -9.28
CA GLY A 170 6.54 13.94 -9.77
C GLY A 170 7.74 13.69 -8.86
N THR A 171 7.54 13.68 -7.55
CA THR A 171 8.58 13.35 -6.56
C THR A 171 9.03 11.89 -6.66
N LEU A 172 8.10 10.94 -6.76
CA LEU A 172 8.43 9.51 -6.91
C LEU A 172 9.28 9.22 -8.14
N ARG A 173 9.07 9.94 -9.24
CA ARG A 173 9.88 9.78 -10.47
C ARG A 173 11.32 10.26 -10.33
N ARG A 174 11.58 11.15 -9.37
CA ARG A 174 12.93 11.67 -9.08
C ARG A 174 13.68 10.85 -8.02
N TRP A 175 12.98 9.94 -7.35
CA TRP A 175 13.58 8.95 -6.45
C TRP A 175 13.86 7.69 -7.26
#